data_AF-A0A529HL48-F1
#
_entry.id   AF-A0A529HL48-F1
#
_cell.length_a   1.000
_cell.length_b   1.000
_cell.length_c   1.000
_cell.angle_alpha   90.00
_cell.angle_beta   90.00
_cell.angle_gamma   90.00
#
_symmetry.space_group_name_H-M   'P 1'
#
loop_
_entity.id
_entity.type
_entity.pdbx_description
1 polymer ?
#
loop_
_entity_poly.entity_id
_entity_poly.type
_entity_poly.pdbx_seq_one_letter_code
_entity_poly.pdbx_strand_id
1 'polypeptide(L)'
;FAGSLSEAYESRVLSGKLFRNDHFLTVVVFPRTAIGKIGWRIAKSARRNDNDLATQMRSLEDLWQIIAGSLGGYGLRRLGIREKGDVLFTEIGEALRLIMTCRFLPVPMVTGS
;
A
#
# COMPACT_ATOMS: atom_id res chain seq x y z
N PHE A 1 -18.89 8.04 -42.22
CA PHE A 1 -19.50 7.01 -41.35
C PHE A 1 -18.48 6.40 -40.39
N ALA A 2 -17.36 5.83 -40.87
CA ALA A 2 -16.30 5.30 -40.00
C ALA A 2 -15.55 6.40 -39.19
N GLY A 3 -15.29 7.57 -39.79
CA GLY A 3 -14.63 8.69 -39.10
C GLY A 3 -15.46 9.28 -37.96
N SER A 4 -16.76 9.51 -38.19
CA SER A 4 -17.69 10.02 -37.17
C SER A 4 -17.93 9.03 -36.03
N LEU A 5 -17.81 7.72 -36.29
CA LEU A 5 -17.87 6.68 -35.25
C LEU A 5 -16.59 6.66 -34.41
N SER A 6 -15.41 6.82 -35.03
CA SER A 6 -14.13 6.91 -34.34
C SER A 6 -14.08 8.13 -33.42
N GLU A 7 -14.47 9.29 -33.92
CA GLU A 7 -14.47 10.55 -33.16
C GLU A 7 -15.45 10.52 -31.98
N ALA A 8 -16.62 9.89 -32.17
CA ALA A 8 -17.58 9.66 -31.09
C ALA A 8 -17.10 8.61 -30.07
N TYR A 9 -16.37 7.58 -30.51
CA TYR A 9 -15.75 6.58 -29.64
C TYR A 9 -14.63 7.19 -28.79
N GLU A 10 -13.73 7.96 -29.39
CA GLU A 10 -12.66 8.68 -28.66
C GLU A 10 -13.25 9.70 -27.68
N SER A 11 -14.22 10.50 -28.12
CA SER A 11 -14.90 11.51 -27.29
C SER A 11 -15.74 10.95 -26.14
N ARG A 12 -16.12 9.66 -26.16
CA ARG A 12 -16.99 9.05 -25.13
C ARG A 12 -16.27 7.99 -24.28
N VAL A 13 -15.37 7.21 -24.89
CA VAL A 13 -14.66 6.09 -24.25
C VAL A 13 -13.26 6.50 -23.78
N LEU A 14 -12.57 7.37 -24.54
CA LEU A 14 -11.25 7.88 -24.14
C LEU A 14 -11.32 9.20 -23.35
N SER A 15 -12.46 9.89 -23.36
CA SER A 15 -12.70 11.07 -22.49
C SER A 15 -13.09 10.70 -21.06
N GLY A 16 -13.64 9.50 -20.86
CA GLY A 16 -13.73 8.85 -19.56
C GLY A 16 -12.40 8.20 -19.24
N LYS A 17 -12.02 8.16 -17.95
CA LYS A 17 -10.79 7.50 -17.49
C LYS A 17 -10.71 6.10 -18.11
N LEU A 18 -9.84 5.93 -19.10
CA LEU A 18 -9.22 4.66 -19.45
C LEU A 18 -8.99 3.92 -18.13
N PHE A 19 -9.53 2.71 -17.98
CA PHE A 19 -9.44 1.98 -16.72
C PHE A 19 -7.99 1.97 -16.25
N ARG A 20 -7.70 2.80 -15.24
CA ARG A 20 -6.37 2.91 -14.66
C ARG A 20 -6.27 1.77 -13.68
N ASN A 21 -5.63 0.70 -14.12
CA ASN A 21 -5.30 -0.44 -13.26
C ASN A 21 -4.12 -0.04 -12.36
N ASP A 22 -4.45 0.57 -11.23
CA ASP A 22 -3.48 0.78 -10.16
C ASP A 22 -3.26 -0.54 -9.41
N HIS A 23 -2.01 -1.00 -9.36
CA HIS A 23 -1.61 -2.21 -8.66
C HIS A 23 -1.04 -1.86 -7.28
N PHE A 24 -1.57 -2.51 -6.24
CA PHE A 24 -1.09 -2.36 -4.87
C PHE A 24 -0.38 -3.64 -4.43
N LEU A 25 0.86 -3.50 -3.94
CA LEU A 25 1.65 -4.58 -3.37
C LEU A 25 1.82 -4.34 -1.87
N THR A 26 1.46 -5.34 -1.06
CA THR A 26 1.71 -5.31 0.39
C THR A 26 2.75 -6.36 0.73
N VAL A 27 3.81 -5.94 1.42
CA VAL A 27 4.87 -6.83 1.91
C VAL A 27 4.68 -7.02 3.41
N VAL A 28 4.56 -8.28 3.85
CA VAL A 28 4.42 -8.64 5.26
C VAL A 28 5.54 -9.59 5.64
N VAL A 29 6.32 -9.22 6.67
CA VAL A 29 7.40 -10.06 7.22
C VAL A 29 6.93 -10.64 8.54
N PHE A 30 6.84 -11.96 8.62
CA PHE A 30 6.53 -12.66 9.87
C PHE A 30 7.83 -13.12 10.54
N PRO A 31 8.01 -12.88 11.85
CA PRO A 31 9.13 -13.47 12.56
C PRO A 31 9.00 -14.99 12.51
N ARG A 32 10.10 -15.65 12.17
CA ARG A 32 10.24 -17.11 12.31
C ARG A 32 10.42 -17.46 13.77
N THR A 33 9.40 -17.21 14.60
CA THR A 33 9.31 -17.92 15.88
C THR A 33 8.97 -19.37 15.56
N ALA A 34 9.73 -20.32 16.10
CA ALA A 34 9.48 -21.75 15.97
C ALA A 34 8.11 -22.10 16.58
N ILE A 35 7.04 -21.97 15.79
CA ILE A 35 5.68 -22.29 16.21
C ILE A 35 5.40 -23.73 15.77
N GLY A 36 5.71 -24.66 16.65
CA GLY A 36 4.92 -25.88 16.77
C GLY A 36 3.46 -25.52 17.10
N LYS A 37 2.53 -26.41 16.76
CA LYS A 37 1.04 -26.27 16.66
C LYS A 37 0.23 -25.58 17.80
N ILE A 38 0.84 -24.86 18.74
CA ILE A 38 0.19 -24.30 19.95
C ILE A 38 0.36 -22.76 20.08
N GLY A 39 1.04 -22.08 19.14
CA GLY A 39 1.46 -20.68 19.30
C GLY A 39 0.39 -19.58 19.31
N TRP A 40 -0.87 -19.85 18.95
CA TRP A 40 -1.88 -18.78 18.79
C TRP A 40 -2.34 -18.15 20.12
N ARG A 41 -2.11 -18.81 21.27
CA ARG A 41 -2.51 -18.30 22.59
C ARG A 41 -1.43 -17.51 23.34
N ILE A 42 -0.16 -17.55 22.90
CA ILE A 42 0.98 -16.93 23.61
C ILE A 42 1.33 -15.55 23.05
N ALA A 43 0.79 -15.17 21.88
CA ALA A 43 1.03 -13.86 21.25
C ALA A 43 0.54 -12.65 22.08
N LYS A 44 -0.20 -12.85 23.17
CA LYS A 44 -0.62 -11.77 24.09
C LYS A 44 0.41 -11.40 25.17
N SER A 45 1.49 -12.18 25.35
CA SER A 45 2.41 -11.99 26.48
C SER A 45 3.87 -12.24 26.12
N ALA A 46 4.38 -11.55 25.10
CA ALA A 46 5.81 -11.33 24.97
C ALA A 46 6.03 -9.84 24.92
N ARG A 47 6.74 -9.29 25.91
CA ARG A 47 7.47 -8.03 25.76
C ARG A 47 8.18 -8.11 24.41
N ARG A 48 7.69 -7.38 23.41
CA ARG A 48 8.36 -7.23 22.12
C ARG A 48 9.75 -6.73 22.43
N ASN A 49 10.74 -7.59 22.23
CA ASN A 49 12.14 -7.22 22.43
C ASN A 49 12.48 -6.23 21.32
N ASP A 50 12.83 -4.99 21.64
CA ASP A 50 13.09 -3.93 20.64
C ASP A 50 14.12 -4.35 19.58
N ASN A 51 15.04 -5.25 19.97
CA ASN A 51 16.04 -5.84 19.07
C ASN A 51 15.42 -6.72 17.96
N ASP A 52 14.30 -7.40 18.25
CA ASP A 52 13.54 -8.19 17.28
C ASP A 52 12.81 -7.29 16.29
N LEU A 53 12.21 -6.19 16.77
CA LEU A 53 11.55 -5.19 15.90
C LEU A 53 12.54 -4.52 14.94
N ALA A 54 13.70 -4.10 15.44
CA ALA A 54 14.74 -3.49 14.62
C ALA A 54 15.30 -4.46 13.56
N THR A 55 15.36 -5.75 13.89
CA THR A 55 15.80 -6.79 12.93
C THR A 55 14.73 -7.03 11.88
N GLN A 56 13.46 -7.13 12.28
CA GLN A 56 12.32 -7.26 11.35
C GLN A 56 12.21 -6.08 10.40
N MET A 57 12.41 -4.86 10.90
CA MET A 57 12.36 -3.65 10.08
C MET A 57 13.48 -3.61 9.04
N ARG A 58 14.70 -4.06 9.41
CA ARG A 58 15.80 -4.23 8.45
C ARG A 58 15.47 -5.27 7.38
N SER A 59 14.98 -6.44 7.77
CA SER A 59 14.57 -7.47 6.81
C SER A 59 13.46 -7.00 5.86
N LEU A 60 12.50 -6.21 6.36
CA LEU A 60 11.48 -5.59 5.53
C LEU A 60 12.10 -4.63 4.50
N GLU A 61 13.06 -3.80 4.92
CA GLU A 61 13.73 -2.86 4.04
C GLU A 61 14.57 -3.56 2.98
N ASP A 62 15.32 -4.61 3.35
CA ASP A 62 16.11 -5.40 2.41
C ASP A 62 15.20 -6.02 1.32
N LEU A 63 14.07 -6.59 1.72
CA LEU A 63 13.07 -7.12 0.78
C LEU A 63 12.46 -6.02 -0.09
N TRP A 64 12.18 -4.85 0.49
CA TRP A 64 11.69 -3.70 -0.27
C TRP A 64 12.68 -3.28 -1.35
N GLN A 65 13.98 -3.20 -1.05
CA GLN A 65 15.02 -2.83 -2.02
C GLN A 65 15.09 -3.83 -3.18
N ILE A 66 14.99 -5.13 -2.91
CA ILE A 66 14.96 -6.18 -3.94
C ILE A 66 13.72 -6.03 -4.84
N ILE A 67 12.56 -5.79 -4.26
CA ILE A 67 11.29 -5.60 -4.99
C ILE A 67 11.35 -4.31 -5.83
N ALA A 68 11.83 -3.22 -5.25
CA ALA A 68 11.98 -1.94 -5.94
C ALA A 68 12.94 -2.03 -7.12
N GLY A 69 14.07 -2.74 -6.96
CA GLY A 69 15.01 -2.99 -8.04
C GLY A 69 14.41 -3.79 -9.20
N SER A 70 13.62 -4.82 -8.89
CA SER A 70 13.00 -5.65 -9.94
C SER A 70 11.81 -4.98 -10.64
N LEU A 71 11.09 -4.08 -9.95
CA LEU A 71 9.90 -3.39 -10.47
C LEU A 71 10.16 -1.93 -10.88
N GLY A 72 11.42 -1.49 -10.96
CA GLY A 72 11.77 -0.08 -11.23
C GLY A 72 11.14 0.50 -12.50
N GLY A 73 10.99 -0.30 -13.56
CA GLY A 73 10.36 0.11 -14.81
C GLY A 73 8.85 0.36 -14.74
N TYR A 74 8.18 -0.07 -13.66
CA TYR A 74 6.72 0.06 -13.48
C TYR A 74 6.34 1.31 -12.66
N GLY A 75 7.30 2.16 -12.29
CA GLY A 75 7.01 3.37 -11.50
C GLY A 75 6.60 3.06 -10.06
N LEU A 76 7.24 2.05 -9.45
CA LEU A 76 6.96 1.64 -8.08
C LEU A 76 7.11 2.82 -7.11
N ARG A 77 6.07 3.09 -6.30
CA ARG A 77 6.08 4.13 -5.28
C ARG A 77 5.76 3.52 -3.92
N ARG A 78 6.61 3.79 -2.92
CA ARG A 78 6.33 3.44 -1.52
C ARG A 78 5.28 4.40 -0.97
N LEU A 79 4.20 3.86 -0.40
CA LEU A 79 3.19 4.64 0.31
C LEU A 79 3.68 4.95 1.72
N GLY A 80 3.48 6.18 2.17
CA GLY A 80 3.92 6.65 3.48
C GLY A 80 2.97 7.64 4.13
N ILE A 81 3.54 8.62 4.81
CA ILE A 81 2.80 9.74 5.40
C ILE A 81 3.02 10.95 4.49
N ARG A 82 1.94 11.63 4.14
CA ARG A 82 1.95 12.83 3.30
C ARG A 82 1.41 14.01 4.08
N GLU A 83 2.18 15.08 4.14
CA GLU A 83 1.75 16.34 4.74
C GLU A 83 1.05 17.23 3.71
N LYS A 84 -0.06 17.87 4.10
CA LYS A 84 -0.73 18.89 3.29
C LYS A 84 -1.47 19.89 4.19
N GLY A 85 -0.98 21.13 4.22
CA GLY A 85 -1.61 22.22 4.98
C GLY A 85 -1.68 21.90 6.47
N ASP A 86 -0.52 21.60 7.08
CA ASP A 86 -0.34 21.26 8.50
C ASP A 86 -1.10 20.01 8.99
N VAL A 87 -1.71 19.25 8.07
CA VAL A 87 -2.37 17.99 8.35
C VAL A 87 -1.58 16.85 7.74
N LEU A 88 -1.27 15.85 8.57
CA LEU A 88 -0.67 14.59 8.14
C LEU A 88 -1.76 13.66 7.61
N PHE A 89 -1.50 13.03 6.46
CA PHE A 89 -2.38 12.04 5.84
C PHE A 89 -1.64 10.71 5.69
N THR A 90 -2.33 9.59 5.91
CA THR A 90 -1.77 8.25 5.70
C THR A 90 -2.11 7.74 4.30
N GLU A 91 -1.10 7.59 3.44
CA GLU A 91 -1.31 7.07 2.09
C GLU A 91 -1.71 5.58 2.11
N ILE A 92 -1.26 4.83 3.12
CA ILE A 92 -1.68 3.44 3.34
C ILE A 92 -3.18 3.39 3.67
N GLY A 93 -3.66 4.29 4.54
CA GLY A 93 -5.09 4.39 4.85
C GLY A 93 -5.92 4.83 3.65
N GLU A 94 -5.41 5.75 2.84
CA GLU A 94 -6.02 6.16 1.57
C GLU A 94 -6.16 4.98 0.60
N ALA A 95 -5.11 4.15 0.44
CA ALA A 95 -5.13 2.96 -0.40
C ALA A 95 -6.12 1.91 0.11
N LEU A 96 -6.12 1.60 1.41
CA LEU A 96 -7.07 0.65 2.00
C LEU A 96 -8.52 1.10 1.79
N ARG A 97 -8.80 2.39 2.02
CA ARG A 97 -10.12 2.97 1.79
C ARG A 97 -10.53 2.88 0.32
N LEU A 98 -9.60 3.16 -0.60
CA LEU A 98 -9.84 3.01 -2.02
C LEU A 98 -10.20 1.56 -2.37
N ILE A 99 -9.46 0.57 -1.86
CA ILE A 99 -9.73 -0.85 -2.10
C ILE A 99 -11.09 -1.26 -1.55
N MET A 100 -11.44 -0.82 -0.34
CA MET A 100 -12.69 -1.20 0.33
C MET A 100 -13.93 -0.51 -0.26
N THR A 101 -13.79 0.73 -0.72
CA THR A 101 -14.94 1.58 -1.07
C THR A 101 -14.99 1.97 -2.55
N CYS A 102 -13.98 1.59 -3.33
CA CYS A 102 -13.75 2.00 -4.72
C CYS A 102 -13.73 3.53 -4.90
N ARG A 103 -13.54 4.30 -3.83
CA ARG A 103 -13.52 5.76 -3.82
C ARG A 103 -12.29 6.25 -3.08
N PHE A 104 -11.52 7.10 -3.76
CA PHE A 104 -10.40 7.78 -3.14
C PHE A 104 -10.91 8.87 -2.20
N LEU A 105 -10.45 8.86 -0.95
CA LEU A 105 -10.62 9.98 -0.03
C LEU A 105 -9.38 10.10 0.87
N PRO A 106 -8.83 11.31 1.08
CA PRO A 106 -7.72 11.51 1.99
C PRO A 106 -8.06 11.06 3.41
N VAL A 107 -7.11 10.40 4.07
CA VAL A 107 -7.27 9.89 5.44
C VAL A 107 -6.33 10.66 6.37
N PRO A 108 -6.84 11.66 7.11
CA PRO A 108 -6.02 12.42 8.04
C PRO A 108 -5.60 11.54 9.22
N MET A 109 -4.35 11.67 9.64
CA MET A 109 -3.87 11.13 10.89
C MET A 109 -4.29 12.06 12.00
N VAL A 110 -5.20 11.59 12.85
CA VAL A 110 -5.52 12.25 14.10
C VAL A 110 -4.58 11.71 15.18
N THR A 111 -3.77 12.57 15.78
CA THR A 111 -3.08 12.25 17.03
C THR A 111 -4.12 12.30 18.16
N GLY A 112 -4.91 11.25 18.29
CA GLY A 112 -5.74 11.05 19.48
C GLY A 112 -4.84 10.49 20.58
N SER A 113 -4.59 11.31 21.61
CA SER A 113 -4.03 10.84 22.89
C SER A 113 -5.08 10.06 23.68
#